data_AF-A0A5E4LMZ6-F1
#
_entry.id   AF-A0A5E4LMZ6-F1
#
_cell.length_a   1.000
_cell.length_b   1.000
_cell.length_c   1.000
_cell.angle_alpha   90.00
_cell.angle_beta   90.00
_cell.angle_gamma   90.00
#
_symmetry.space_group_name_H-M   'P 1'
#
loop_
_entity.id
_entity.type
_entity.pdbx_description
1 polymer ?
#
loop_
_entity_poly.entity_id
_entity_poly.type
_entity_poly.pdbx_seq_one_letter_code
_entity_poly.pdbx_strand_id
1 'polypeptide(L)'
;MWLVVSFLAALAASFAYLRFGSLRAKYKLGFLALMLWGMTIMVAVDHGLAFLGGAPFISFSTNGLISNSALLGLLMLVPIILIWAAVVFLSAAKKPVAVK
;
A
#
# COMPACT_ATOMS: atom_id res chain seq x y z
N MET A 1 -8.17 10.14 -7.69
CA MET A 1 -6.80 9.76 -8.15
C MET A 1 -6.03 8.86 -7.18
N TRP A 2 -6.49 8.64 -5.95
CA TRP A 2 -5.77 7.75 -5.02
C TRP A 2 -5.74 6.29 -5.50
N LEU A 3 -6.71 5.86 -6.32
CA LEU A 3 -6.68 4.54 -6.98
C LEU A 3 -5.38 4.36 -7.79
N VAL A 4 -5.03 5.36 -8.61
CA VAL A 4 -3.80 5.34 -9.41
C VAL A 4 -2.56 5.31 -8.51
N VAL A 5 -2.52 6.12 -7.46
CA VAL A 5 -1.40 6.16 -6.50
C VAL A 5 -1.23 4.82 -5.79
N SER A 6 -2.32 4.23 -5.28
CA SER A 6 -2.28 2.93 -4.61
C SER A 6 -1.88 1.81 -5.56
N PHE A 7 -2.37 1.82 -6.81
CA PHE A 7 -2.02 0.84 -7.83
C PHE A 7 -0.54 0.93 -8.23
N LEU A 8 -0.03 2.15 -8.45
CA LEU A 8 1.41 2.36 -8.72
C LEU A 8 2.27 1.90 -7.53
N ALA A 9 1.84 2.15 -6.29
CA ALA A 9 2.53 1.66 -5.10
C ALA A 9 2.53 0.12 -5.03
N ALA A 10 1.40 -0.52 -5.32
CA ALA A 10 1.29 -1.98 -5.36
C ALA A 10 2.18 -2.59 -6.47
N LEU A 11 2.22 -1.96 -7.64
CA LEU A 11 3.13 -2.35 -8.73
C LEU A 11 4.60 -2.17 -8.32
N ALA A 12 4.96 -1.05 -7.70
CA ALA A 12 6.32 -0.80 -7.23
C ALA A 12 6.75 -1.85 -6.18
N ALA A 13 5.87 -2.19 -5.24
CA ALA A 13 6.13 -3.23 -4.25
C ALA A 13 6.25 -4.62 -4.87
N SER A 14 5.43 -4.93 -5.88
CA SER A 14 5.49 -6.19 -6.63
C SER A 14 6.78 -6.28 -7.46
N PHE A 15 7.18 -5.18 -8.10
CA PHE A 15 8.45 -5.09 -8.82
C PHE A 15 9.64 -5.26 -7.87
N ALA A 16 9.61 -4.58 -6.71
CA ALA A 16 10.64 -4.74 -5.68
C ALA A 16 10.70 -6.19 -5.17
N TYR A 17 9.54 -6.83 -4.97
CA TYR A 17 9.48 -8.24 -4.62
C TYR A 17 10.17 -9.09 -5.68
N LEU A 18 9.82 -8.95 -6.97
CA LEU A 18 10.42 -9.76 -8.04
C LEU A 18 11.93 -9.50 -8.20
N ARG A 19 12.37 -8.23 -8.15
CA ARG A 19 13.75 -7.85 -8.46
C ARG A 19 14.75 -8.10 -7.33
N PHE A 20 14.33 -8.00 -6.07
CA PHE A 20 15.22 -8.07 -4.91
C PHE A 20 15.06 -9.38 -4.13
N GLY A 21 15.46 -10.49 -4.75
CA GLY A 21 15.35 -11.85 -4.20
C GLY A 21 15.88 -12.02 -2.78
N SER A 22 17.10 -11.53 -2.50
CA SER A 22 17.74 -11.60 -1.18
C SER A 22 17.04 -10.76 -0.10
N LEU A 23 16.30 -9.73 -0.51
CA LEU A 23 15.60 -8.80 0.38
C LEU A 23 14.15 -9.21 0.63
N ARG A 24 13.56 -10.10 -0.19
CA ARG A 24 12.17 -10.56 -0.06
C ARG A 24 11.86 -11.06 1.34
N ALA A 25 12.67 -11.99 1.84
CA ALA A 25 12.47 -12.62 3.15
C ALA A 25 12.88 -11.69 4.30
N LYS A 26 13.97 -10.92 4.12
CA LYS A 26 14.49 -10.01 5.15
C LYS A 26 13.53 -8.86 5.46
N TYR A 27 12.97 -8.25 4.42
CA TYR A 27 12.08 -7.09 4.54
C TYR A 27 10.61 -7.46 4.37
N LYS A 28 10.27 -8.76 4.31
CA LYS A 28 8.88 -9.24 4.15
C LYS A 28 8.13 -8.52 3.02
N LEU A 29 8.78 -8.35 1.87
CA LEU A 29 8.24 -7.58 0.73
C LEU A 29 6.94 -8.18 0.19
N GLY A 30 6.73 -9.49 0.34
CA GLY A 30 5.47 -10.15 -0.02
C GLY A 30 4.30 -9.69 0.85
N PHE A 31 4.54 -9.45 2.15
CA PHE A 31 3.53 -8.90 3.05
C PHE A 31 3.18 -7.45 2.69
N LEU A 32 4.20 -6.63 2.38
CA LEU A 32 3.99 -5.27 1.92
C LEU A 32 3.18 -5.22 0.61
N ALA A 33 3.55 -6.04 -0.38
CA ALA A 33 2.84 -6.12 -1.65
C ALA A 33 1.37 -6.54 -1.43
N LEU A 34 1.11 -7.52 -0.57
CA LEU A 34 -0.25 -7.96 -0.25
C LEU A 34 -1.08 -6.83 0.38
N MET A 35 -0.51 -6.08 1.32
CA MET A 35 -1.21 -4.94 1.94
C MET A 35 -1.55 -3.85 0.90
N LEU A 36 -0.62 -3.54 0.01
CA LEU A 36 -0.82 -2.52 -1.02
C LEU A 36 -1.85 -2.96 -2.07
N TRP A 37 -1.81 -4.22 -2.52
CA TRP A 37 -2.84 -4.78 -3.38
C TRP A 37 -4.21 -4.81 -2.71
N GLY A 38 -4.27 -5.18 -1.42
CA GLY A 38 -5.51 -5.14 -0.64
C GLY A 38 -6.12 -3.73 -0.59
N MET A 39 -5.29 -2.71 -0.31
CA MET A 39 -5.71 -1.31 -0.39
C MET A 39 -6.22 -0.96 -1.78
N THR A 40 -5.49 -1.28 -2.85
CA THR A 40 -5.93 -0.97 -4.22
C THR A 40 -7.28 -1.58 -4.56
N ILE A 41 -7.54 -2.83 -4.14
CA ILE A 41 -8.83 -3.48 -4.35
C ILE A 41 -9.94 -2.78 -3.57
N MET A 42 -9.74 -2.49 -2.29
CA MET A 42 -10.74 -1.78 -1.46
C MET A 42 -11.10 -0.43 -2.07
N VAL A 43 -10.09 0.29 -2.53
CA VAL A 43 -10.23 1.57 -3.20
C VAL A 43 -10.95 1.45 -4.55
N ALA A 44 -10.65 0.41 -5.33
CA ALA A 44 -11.32 0.17 -6.61
C ALA A 44 -12.80 -0.13 -6.41
N VAL A 45 -13.14 -0.91 -5.38
CA VAL A 45 -14.53 -1.17 -5.00
C VAL A 45 -15.24 0.12 -4.59
N ASP A 46 -14.63 0.94 -3.74
CA ASP A 46 -15.18 2.24 -3.32
C ASP A 46 -15.45 3.16 -4.52
N HIS A 47 -14.50 3.29 -5.45
CA HIS A 47 -14.69 4.07 -6.67
C HIS A 47 -15.76 3.46 -7.59
N GLY A 48 -15.84 2.13 -7.68
CA GLY A 48 -16.88 1.44 -8.45
C GLY A 48 -18.28 1.73 -7.92
N LEU A 49 -18.47 1.66 -6.59
CA LEU A 49 -19.74 1.99 -5.95
C LEU A 49 -20.11 3.47 -6.11
N ALA A 50 -19.15 4.38 -5.94
CA ALA A 50 -19.37 5.80 -6.14
C ALA A 50 -19.78 6.11 -7.59
N PHE A 51 -19.16 5.44 -8.57
CA PHE A 51 -19.49 5.59 -9.98
C PHE A 51 -20.91 5.11 -10.32
N LEU A 52 -21.32 3.96 -9.76
CA LEU A 52 -22.71 3.50 -9.90
C LEU A 52 -23.72 4.48 -9.27
N GLY A 53 -23.30 5.23 -8.25
CA GLY A 53 -24.06 6.33 -7.64
C GLY A 53 -24.08 7.64 -8.44
N GLY A 54 -23.50 7.67 -9.65
CA GLY A 54 -23.49 8.84 -10.53
C GLY A 54 -22.29 9.79 -10.34
N ALA A 55 -21.32 9.44 -9.48
CA ALA A 55 -20.09 10.20 -9.36
C ALA A 55 -19.12 9.91 -10.52
N PRO A 56 -18.22 10.83 -10.90
CA PRO A 56 -17.19 10.55 -11.89
C PRO A 56 -16.20 9.49 -11.40
N PHE A 57 -15.94 8.46 -12.20
CA PHE A 57 -15.02 7.35 -11.86
C PHE A 57 -13.60 7.84 -11.55
N ILE A 58 -13.14 8.88 -12.26
CA ILE A 58 -11.89 9.58 -11.97
C ILE A 58 -12.20 11.04 -11.66
N SER A 59 -12.10 11.39 -10.38
CA SER A 59 -12.19 12.78 -9.90
C SER A 59 -10.82 13.29 -9.48
N PHE A 60 -10.48 14.52 -9.88
CA PHE A 60 -9.23 15.21 -9.54
C PHE A 60 -9.34 16.00 -8.22
N SER A 61 -10.56 16.44 -7.88
CA SER A 61 -10.87 17.10 -6.60
C SER A 61 -11.69 16.18 -5.69
N THR A 62 -11.49 16.33 -4.39
CA THR A 62 -12.23 15.62 -3.34
C THR A 62 -12.98 16.64 -2.47
N ASN A 63 -14.26 16.40 -2.17
CA ASN A 63 -15.08 17.26 -1.29
C ASN A 63 -14.78 17.06 0.21
N GLY A 64 -13.65 16.45 0.57
CA GLY A 64 -13.28 16.13 1.96
C GLY A 64 -12.28 17.11 2.57
N LEU A 65 -11.76 16.78 3.76
CA LEU A 65 -10.72 17.57 4.47
C LEU A 65 -9.48 17.84 3.61
N ILE A 66 -9.19 16.93 2.67
CA ILE A 66 -8.11 17.05 1.71
C ILE A 66 -8.73 17.24 0.34
N SER A 67 -8.58 18.43 -0.22
CA SER A 67 -9.14 18.80 -1.53
C SER A 67 -8.37 18.19 -2.71
N ASN A 68 -7.15 17.69 -2.46
CA ASN A 68 -6.31 17.01 -3.44
C ASN A 68 -6.37 15.48 -3.29
N SER A 69 -6.98 14.82 -4.27
CA SER A 69 -7.19 13.37 -4.26
C SER A 69 -5.91 12.55 -4.41
N ALA A 70 -4.83 13.10 -4.98
CA ALA A 70 -3.53 12.43 -5.07
C ALA A 70 -2.78 12.48 -3.73
N LEU A 71 -2.85 13.62 -3.04
CA LEU A 71 -2.28 13.78 -1.70
C LEU A 71 -2.95 12.84 -0.69
N LEU A 72 -4.28 12.69 -0.76
CA LEU A 72 -5.01 11.74 0.07
C LEU A 72 -4.51 10.30 -0.15
N GLY A 73 -4.26 9.91 -1.40
CA GLY A 73 -3.67 8.60 -1.71
C GLY A 73 -2.28 8.39 -1.13
N LEU A 74 -1.44 9.43 -1.16
CA LEU A 74 -0.10 9.36 -0.56
C LEU A 74 -0.17 9.21 0.97
N LEU A 75 -1.08 9.94 1.62
CA LEU A 75 -1.29 9.85 3.07
C LEU A 75 -1.83 8.48 3.51
N MET A 76 -2.64 7.84 2.67
CA MET A 76 -3.12 6.48 2.93
C MET A 76 -1.99 5.44 2.90
N LEU A 77 -0.87 5.69 2.20
CA LEU A 77 0.29 4.79 2.23
C LEU A 77 1.05 4.83 3.56
N VAL A 78 0.99 5.96 4.28
CA VAL A 78 1.71 6.16 5.55
C VAL A 78 1.40 5.05 6.57
N PRO A 79 0.13 4.77 6.93
CA PRO A 79 -0.17 3.69 7.89
C PRO A 79 0.30 2.31 7.41
N ILE A 80 0.21 2.01 6.11
CA ILE A 80 0.70 0.74 5.55
C ILE A 80 2.22 0.62 5.75
N ILE A 81 2.97 1.66 5.40
CA ILE A 81 4.43 1.69 5.53
C ILE A 81 4.83 1.59 7.01
N LEU A 82 4.13 2.28 7.91
CA LEU A 82 4.39 2.21 9.35
C LEU A 82 4.17 0.80 9.91
N ILE A 83 3.06 0.15 9.56
CA ILE A 83 2.78 -1.22 9.98
C ILE A 83 3.83 -2.18 9.42
N TRP A 84 4.15 -2.06 8.14
CA TRP A 84 5.19 -2.88 7.51
C TRP A 84 6.55 -2.69 8.20
N ALA A 85 6.97 -1.46 8.46
CA ALA A 85 8.22 -1.15 9.15
C ALA A 85 8.23 -1.80 10.55
N ALA A 86 7.16 -1.63 11.33
CA ALA A 86 7.03 -2.25 12.64
C ALA A 86 7.17 -3.78 12.57
N VAL A 87 6.50 -4.43 11.60
CA VAL A 87 6.59 -5.88 11.38
C VAL A 87 8.03 -6.29 11.03
N VAL A 88 8.72 -5.53 10.18
CA VAL A 88 10.13 -5.79 9.83
C VAL A 88 11.03 -5.67 11.07
N PHE A 89 10.90 -4.59 11.84
CA PHE A 89 11.69 -4.37 13.06
C PHE A 89 11.48 -5.48 14.09
N LEU A 90 10.24 -5.83 14.39
CA LEU A 90 9.92 -6.91 15.34
C LEU A 90 10.43 -8.27 14.85
N SER A 91 10.40 -8.52 13.54
CA SER A 91 10.91 -9.77 12.96
C SER A 91 12.43 -9.84 12.97
N ALA A 92 13.11 -8.71 12.83
CA ALA A 92 14.57 -8.62 12.97
C ALA A 92 15.01 -8.85 14.42
N ALA A 93 14.27 -8.30 15.39
CA ALA A 93 14.55 -8.47 16.82
C ALA A 93 14.33 -9.91 17.31
N LYS A 94 13.45 -10.68 16.66
CA LYS A 94 13.14 -12.08 17.02
C LYS A 94 14.15 -13.12 16.54
N LYS A 95 15.21 -12.76 15.78
CA LYS A 95 16.24 -13.75 15.43
C LYS A 95 16.93 -14.22 16.73
N PRO A 96 16.76 -15.49 17.14
CA PRO A 96 17.36 -15.97 18.37
C PRO A 96 18.89 -15.96 18.22
N VAL A 97 19.54 -15.57 19.31
CA VAL A 97 20.97 -15.81 19.54
C VAL A 97 21.27 -17.25 19.13
N ALA A 98 22.20 -17.43 18.19
CA ALA A 98 22.68 -18.75 17.81
C ALA A 98 23.17 -19.45 19.08
N VAL A 99 22.42 -20.46 19.55
CA VAL A 99 22.95 -21.41 20.51
C VAL A 99 23.96 -22.25 19.74
N LYS A 100 25.22 -22.15 20.19
CA LYS A 100 26.41 -22.76 19.62
C LYS A 100 26.28 -24.26 19.39
#